data_AF-A0A3P7JYH1-F1
#
_entry.id   AF-A0A3P7JYH1-F1
#
_cell.length_a   1.000
_cell.length_b   1.000
_cell.length_c   1.000
_cell.angle_alpha   90.00
_cell.angle_beta   90.00
_cell.angle_gamma   90.00
#
_symmetry.space_group_name_H-M   'P 1'
#
loop_
_entity.id
_entity.type
_entity.pdbx_description
1 polymer ?
#
loop_
_entity_poly.entity_id
_entity_poly.type
_entity_poly.pdbx_seq_one_letter_code
_entity_poly.pdbx_strand_id
1 'polypeptide(L)' 'MVEAIDLSCIAVNQGVKVGPKDFELLKVLGKGGYGKVFQVKKTTGSDKGKIFAMKVLQKATIVRNQKDTAHTK' A
#
# COMPACT_ATOMS: atom_id res chain seq x y z
N MET A 1 1.30 -18.80 15.58
CA MET A 1 0.03 -18.47 14.91
C MET A 1 0.34 -17.29 13.99
N VAL A 2 0.48 -17.53 12.68
CA VAL A 2 0.83 -16.49 11.72
C VAL A 2 -0.48 -15.83 11.31
N GLU A 3 -0.73 -14.58 11.73
CA GLU A 3 -1.84 -13.80 11.19
C GLU A 3 -1.47 -13.35 9.79
N ALA A 4 -1.83 -14.17 8.81
CA ALA A 4 -1.82 -13.77 7.42
C ALA A 4 -2.83 -12.63 7.25
N ILE A 5 -2.37 -11.47 6.80
CA ILE A 5 -3.27 -10.42 6.34
C ILE A 5 -3.97 -10.98 5.10
N ASP A 6 -5.23 -11.40 5.26
CA ASP A 6 -6.06 -11.92 4.19
C ASP A 6 -6.46 -10.76 3.27
N LEU A 7 -5.66 -10.54 2.23
CA LEU A 7 -5.98 -9.65 1.11
C LEU A 7 -6.94 -10.37 0.14
N SER A 8 -8.05 -10.90 0.66
CA SER A 8 -9.11 -11.48 -0.17
C SER A 8 -9.88 -10.37 -0.89
N CYS A 9 -10.39 -10.71 -2.07
CA CYS A 9 -11.19 -9.82 -2.91
C CYS A 9 -12.42 -9.22 -2.19
N ILE A 10 -12.81 -9.78 -1.04
CA ILE A 10 -13.94 -9.34 -0.21
C ILE A 10 -13.54 -8.16 0.70
N ALA A 11 -12.28 -8.10 1.14
CA ALA A 11 -11.75 -7.01 1.99
C ALA A 11 -11.26 -5.79 1.20
N VAL A 12 -11.19 -5.88 -0.13
CA VAL A 12 -10.81 -4.78 -1.01
C VAL A 12 -12.04 -4.11 -1.62
N ASN A 13 -11.95 -2.79 -1.84
CA ASN A 13 -13.01 -1.96 -2.39
C ASN A 13 -13.64 -2.60 -3.65
N GLN A 14 -14.96 -2.86 -3.65
CA GLN A 14 -15.70 -3.41 -4.80
C GLN A 14 -15.91 -2.40 -5.96
N GLY A 15 -15.19 -1.26 -5.91
CA GLY A 15 -15.27 -0.20 -6.91
C GLY A 15 -14.33 -0.40 -8.10
N VAL A 16 -14.02 0.71 -8.77
CA VAL A 16 -13.12 0.75 -9.93
C VAL A 16 -11.78 0.10 -9.58
N LYS A 17 -11.35 -0.86 -10.41
CA LYS A 17 -10.05 -1.51 -10.27
C LYS A 17 -8.95 -0.48 -10.47
N VAL A 18 -8.14 -0.30 -9.44
CA VAL A 18 -7.00 0.62 -9.43
C VAL A 18 -5.70 -0.18 -9.34
N GLY A 19 -4.69 0.24 -10.09
CA GLY A 19 -3.36 -0.37 -10.09
C GLY A 19 -2.24 0.66 -10.08
N PRO A 20 -0.97 0.21 -10.07
CA PRO A 20 0.19 1.11 -10.04
C PRO A 20 0.24 2.10 -11.20
N LYS A 21 -0.27 1.71 -12.38
CA LYS A 21 -0.33 2.54 -13.58
C LYS A 21 -1.25 3.76 -13.48
N ASP A 22 -2.17 3.76 -12.52
CA ASP A 22 -3.10 4.87 -12.27
C ASP A 22 -2.45 6.00 -11.45
N PHE A 23 -1.17 5.85 -11.10
CA PHE A 23 -0.44 6.76 -10.26
C PHE A 23 0.92 7.11 -10.85
N GLU A 24 1.25 8.39 -10.80
CA GLU A 24 2.58 8.93 -11.04
C GLU A 24 3.35 8.97 -9.72
N LEU A 25 4.54 8.38 -9.67
CA LEU A 25 5.43 8.46 -8.50
C LEU A 25 6.11 9.83 -8.46
N LEU A 26 6.01 10.53 -7.33
CA LEU A 26 6.61 11.85 -7.15
C LEU A 26 7.87 11.80 -6.28
N LYS A 27 7.72 11.43 -5.01
CA LYS A 27 8.84 11.38 -4.06
C LYS A 27 8.70 10.24 -3.07
N VAL A 28 9.81 9.82 -2.48
CA VAL A 28 9.80 8.88 -1.36
C VAL A 28 9.46 9.65 -0.07
N LEU A 29 8.46 9.18 0.67
CA LEU A 29 8.08 9.72 1.97
C LEU A 29 8.76 8.99 3.13
N GLY A 30 8.98 7.68 2.99
CA GLY A 30 9.60 6.88 4.05
C GLY A 30 10.05 5.51 3.56
N LYS A 31 11.04 4.95 4.24
CA LYS A 31 11.54 3.58 4.05
C LYS A 31 11.58 2.91 5.42
N GLY A 32 11.10 1.67 5.53
CA GLY A 32 11.14 0.90 6.76
C GLY A 32 11.25 -0.60 6.48
N GLY A 33 11.34 -1.41 7.54
CA GLY A 33 11.53 -2.87 7.42
C GLY A 33 10.42 -3.57 6.62
N TYR A 34 9.20 -3.01 6.62
CA TYR A 34 8.04 -3.58 5.93
C TYR A 34 7.85 -3.08 4.50
N GLY A 35 8.63 -2.09 4.06
CA GLY A 35 8.50 -1.55 2.71
C GLY A 35 8.81 -0.07 2.57
N LYS A 36 8.26 0.55 1.52
CA LYS A 36 8.54 1.93 1.13
C LYS A 36 7.25 2.69 0.88
N VAL A 37 7.18 3.93 1.35
CA VAL A 37 6.06 4.83 1.11
C VAL A 37 6.47 5.89 0.11
N PHE A 38 5.65 6.07 -0.93
CA PHE A 38 5.83 7.10 -1.94
C PHE A 38 4.67 8.10 -1.89
N GLN A 39 4.98 9.38 -2.09
CA GLN A 39 3.97 10.34 -2.53
C GLN A 39 3.69 10.06 -4.00
N VAL A 40 2.42 9.92 -4.34
CA VAL A 40 1.97 9.67 -5.71
C VAL A 40 0.87 10.64 -6.09
N LYS A 41 0.72 10.90 -7.38
CA LYS A 41 -0.40 11.67 -7.95
C LYS A 41 -1.25 10.74 -8.79
N LYS A 42 -2.56 10.70 -8.55
CA LYS A 42 -3.44 9.88 -9.38
C LYS A 42 -3.62 10.51 -10.76
N THR A 43 -3.51 9.73 -11.82
CA THR A 43 -3.57 10.20 -13.21
C THR A 43 -4.90 9.87 -13.89
N THR A 44 -5.73 9.04 -13.25
CA THR A 44 -7.01 8.53 -13.79
C THR A 44 -8.17 8.75 -12.81
N GLY A 45 -9.41 8.64 -13.32
CA GLY A 45 -10.63 8.71 -12.51
C GLY A 45 -11.04 10.13 -12.10
N SER A 46 -12.07 10.21 -11.26
CA SER A 46 -12.67 11.46 -10.75
C SER A 46 -11.77 12.23 -9.79
N ASP A 47 -10.80 11.55 -9.19
CA ASP A 47 -9.77 12.05 -8.29
C ASP A 47 -8.42 12.26 -9.00
N LYS A 48 -8.42 12.30 -10.34
CA LYS A 48 -7.25 12.69 -11.14
C LYS A 48 -6.66 14.00 -10.62
N GLY A 49 -5.35 14.00 -10.41
CA GLY A 49 -4.58 15.13 -9.90
C GLY A 49 -4.42 15.15 -8.38
N LYS A 50 -5.20 14.38 -7.62
CA LYS A 50 -5.04 14.30 -6.17
C LYS A 50 -3.77 13.56 -5.77
N ILE A 51 -3.20 13.99 -4.65
CA ILE A 51 -1.98 13.44 -4.06
C ILE A 51 -2.33 12.41 -2.99
N PHE A 52 -1.65 11.27 -3.02
CA PHE A 52 -1.82 10.16 -2.09
C PHE A 52 -0.47 9.63 -1.59
N ALA A 53 -0.51 8.80 -0.54
CA ALA A 53 0.63 8.01 -0.08
C ALA A 53 0.46 6.54 -0.51
N MET A 54 1.37 6.03 -1.34
CA MET A 54 1.40 4.63 -1.75
C MET A 54 2.40 3.85 -0.89
N LYS A 55 1.89 2.95 -0.04
CA LYS A 55 2.71 2.03 0.76
C LYS A 55 2.96 0.74 -0.02
N VAL A 56 4.19 0.56 -0.50
CA VAL A 56 4.63 -0.66 -1.18
C VAL A 56 5.22 -1.62 -0.15
N LEU A 57 4.47 -2.69 0.12
CA LEU A 57 4.80 -3.70 1.11
C LEU A 57 5.65 -4.82 0.51
N GLN A 58 6.72 -5.24 1.19
CA GLN A 58 7.50 -6.42 0.80
C GLN A 58 6.93 -7.67 1.46
N LYS A 59 6.03 -8.38 0.75
CA LYS A 59 5.31 -9.55 1.29
C LYS A 59 6.24 -10.63 1.87
N ALA A 60 7.37 -10.91 1.22
CA ALA A 60 8.34 -11.90 1.71
C ALA A 60 8.95 -11.54 3.08
N THR A 61 9.13 -10.26 3.36
CA THR A 61 9.70 -9.75 4.63
C THR A 61 8.65 -9.69 5.72
N ILE A 62 7.40 -9.37 5.37
CA ILE A 62 6.26 -9.31 6.31
C ILE A 62 5.98 -10.68 6.92
N VAL A 63 6.03 -11.76 6.12
CA VAL A 63 5.74 -13.12 6.60
C VAL A 63 6.78 -13.61 7.64
N ARG A 64 7.96 -12.97 7.72
CA ARG A 64 9.08 -13.41 8.58
C ARG A 64 9.17 -12.66 9.92
N ASN A 65 8.64 -11.44 10.04
CA ASN A 65 8.89 -10.58 11.21
C ASN A 65 7.62 -10.33 12.05
N GLN A 66 7.36 -11.20 13.03
CA GLN A 66 6.24 -11.15 13.99
C GLN A 66 6.39 -10.12 15.14
N LYS A 67 7.47 -9.33 15.21
CA LYS A 67 7.80 -8.53 16.41
C LYS A 67 7.27 -7.08 16.45
N ASP A 68 6.86 -6.46 15.35
CA ASP A 68 6.48 -5.04 15.34
C ASP A 68 5.01 -4.77 14.96
N THR A 69 4.08 -5.62 15.39
CA THR A 69 2.62 -5.46 15.21
C THR A 69 2.00 -4.35 16.09
N ALA A 70 2.80 -3.62 16.88
CA ALA A 70 2.29 -2.68 17.89
C ALA A 70 1.67 -1.38 17.33
N HIS A 71 1.83 -1.07 16.03
CA HIS A 71 1.46 0.26 15.48
C HIS A 71 0.57 0.24 14.24
N THR A 72 -0.14 -0.87 13.98
CA THR A 72 -1.22 -0.88 12.97
C THR A 72 -2.56 -1.03 13.67
N LYS A 73 -3.06 0.08 14.23
CA LYS A 73 -4.49 0.26 14.54
C LYS A 73 -5.13 1.11 13.46
#